data_AF-A0A440IDE6-F1
#
_entry.id   AF-A0A440IDE6-F1
#
_cell.length_a   1.000
_cell.length_b   1.000
_cell.length_c   1.000
_cell.angle_alpha   90.00
_cell.angle_beta   90.00
_cell.angle_gamma   90.00
#
_symmetry.space_group_name_H-M   'P 1'
#
loop_
_entity.id
_entity.type
_entity.pdbx_description
1 polymer ?
#
loop_
_entity_poly.entity_id
_entity_poly.type
_entity_poly.pdbx_seq_one_letter_code
_entity_poly.pdbx_strand_id
1 'polypeptide(L)'
;MKFGPITIDTAEGAVLAHATTVGERRFRKAHRLSADDVSLLKAAGISEVVAAVLAPDDLSEDAAAEKIAESMIHRNIEAKP
;
A
#
# COMPACT_ATOMS: atom_id res chain seq x y z
N MET A 1 6.95 -7.80 1.13
CA MET A 1 6.54 -6.60 1.90
C MET A 1 6.98 -6.64 3.37
N LYS A 2 7.25 -5.47 3.97
CA LYS A 2 7.37 -5.29 5.43
C LYS A 2 6.22 -4.44 5.92
N PHE A 3 5.45 -4.93 6.90
CA PHE A 3 4.31 -4.21 7.47
C PHE A 3 4.61 -3.80 8.90
N GLY A 4 4.25 -2.58 9.27
CA GLY A 4 4.39 -2.09 10.64
C GLY A 4 4.55 -0.58 10.72
N PRO A 5 4.88 -0.06 11.91
CA PRO A 5 5.27 1.33 12.08
C PRO A 5 6.56 1.63 11.31
N ILE A 6 6.59 2.75 10.58
CA ILE A 6 7.76 3.28 9.88
C ILE A 6 7.86 4.78 10.09
N THR A 7 9.08 5.29 10.13
CA THR A 7 9.32 6.73 10.25
C THR A 7 8.84 7.46 9.00
N ILE A 8 8.30 8.66 9.17
CA ILE A 8 7.77 9.44 8.05
C ILE A 8 8.85 9.74 7.00
N ASP A 9 10.11 9.86 7.44
CA ASP A 9 11.27 10.12 6.57
C ASP A 9 11.57 8.98 5.59
N THR A 10 11.06 7.76 5.86
CA THR A 10 11.26 6.59 5.01
C THR A 10 9.95 6.08 4.41
N ALA A 11 8.87 6.84 4.53
CA ALA A 11 7.52 6.40 4.20
C ALA A 11 7.13 6.62 2.73
N GLU A 12 7.95 7.29 1.92
CA GLU A 12 7.68 7.45 0.49
C GLU A 12 7.55 6.09 -0.21
N GLY A 13 6.51 5.93 -1.02
CA GLY A 13 6.20 4.67 -1.71
C GLY A 13 5.53 3.61 -0.82
N ALA A 14 5.49 3.79 0.50
CA ALA A 14 4.78 2.91 1.41
C ALA A 14 3.25 3.09 1.30
N VAL A 15 2.52 2.02 1.61
CA VAL A 15 1.05 1.97 1.50
C VAL A 15 0.44 2.03 2.90
N LEU A 16 -0.35 3.06 3.18
CA LEU A 16 -0.96 3.26 4.51
C LEU A 16 -1.86 2.08 4.90
N ALA A 17 -1.65 1.54 6.10
CA ALA A 17 -2.47 0.47 6.66
C ALA A 17 -3.86 0.99 7.09
N HIS A 18 -3.89 2.22 7.62
CA HIS A 18 -5.09 2.87 8.14
C HIS A 18 -5.24 4.26 7.54
N ALA A 19 -6.46 4.80 7.61
CA ALA A 19 -6.66 6.19 7.23
C ALA A 19 -5.96 7.10 8.25
N THR A 20 -5.23 8.09 7.74
CA THR A 20 -4.56 9.11 8.57
C THR A 20 -5.19 10.46 8.24
N THR A 21 -5.61 11.20 9.25
CA THR A 21 -6.19 12.54 9.08
C THR A 21 -5.25 13.57 9.67
N VAL A 22 -4.98 14.62 8.92
CA VAL A 22 -4.05 15.70 9.28
C VAL A 22 -4.65 17.03 8.86
N GLY A 23 -4.98 17.87 9.86
CA GLY A 23 -5.78 19.08 9.62
C GLY A 23 -7.10 18.72 8.93
N GLU A 24 -7.38 19.36 7.80
CA GLU A 24 -8.57 19.08 6.97
C GLU A 24 -8.34 17.94 5.95
N ARG A 25 -7.10 17.46 5.79
CA ARG A 25 -6.76 16.44 4.79
C ARG A 25 -6.89 15.04 5.38
N ARG A 26 -7.58 14.16 4.65
CA ARG A 26 -7.72 12.74 5.00
C ARG A 26 -7.04 11.85 3.96
N PHE A 27 -6.04 11.11 4.40
CA PHE A 27 -5.41 10.04 3.65
C PHE A 27 -6.19 8.75 3.90
N ARG A 28 -6.60 8.05 2.84
CA ARG A 28 -7.36 6.80 2.97
C ARG A 28 -6.41 5.64 3.26
N LYS A 29 -6.95 4.55 3.82
CA LYS A 29 -6.23 3.27 3.82
C LYS A 29 -5.88 2.87 2.40
N ALA A 30 -4.81 2.09 2.23
CA ALA A 30 -4.27 1.68 0.94
C ALA A 30 -3.76 2.85 0.06
N HIS A 31 -3.66 4.07 0.59
CA HIS A 31 -3.02 5.18 -0.10
C HIS A 31 -1.51 4.97 -0.14
N ARG A 32 -0.93 4.99 -1.35
CA ARG A 32 0.52 4.97 -1.53
C ARG A 32 1.06 6.39 -1.34
N LEU A 33 1.95 6.58 -0.38
CA LEU A 33 2.50 7.89 -0.06
C LEU A 33 3.44 8.38 -1.15
N SER A 34 3.16 9.57 -1.68
CA SER A 34 4.08 10.32 -2.53
C SER A 34 5.03 11.18 -1.68
N ALA A 35 6.08 11.73 -2.31
CA ALA A 35 6.97 12.70 -1.66
C ALA A 35 6.22 13.92 -1.10
N ASP A 36 5.18 14.39 -1.79
CA ASP A 36 4.33 15.51 -1.35
C ASP A 36 3.49 15.11 -0.12
N ASP A 37 2.96 13.90 -0.10
CA ASP A 37 2.21 13.38 1.04
C ASP A 37 3.11 13.27 2.28
N VAL A 38 4.33 12.72 2.11
CA VAL A 38 5.34 12.65 3.17
C VAL A 38 5.67 14.04 3.71
N SER A 39 5.88 15.02 2.82
CA SER A 39 6.17 16.40 3.19
C SER A 39 5.03 17.04 4.00
N LEU A 40 3.78 16.81 3.59
CA LEU A 40 2.58 17.34 4.27
C LEU A 40 2.37 16.68 5.64
N LEU A 41 2.52 15.35 5.72
CA LEU A 41 2.44 14.62 6.99
C LEU A 41 3.52 15.10 7.96
N LYS A 42 4.76 15.28 7.47
CA LYS A 42 5.90 15.78 8.26
C LYS A 42 5.68 17.22 8.73
N ALA A 43 5.20 18.10 7.86
CA ALA A 43 4.89 19.50 8.21
C ALA A 43 3.82 19.61 9.30
N ALA A 44 2.94 18.60 9.41
CA ALA A 44 1.93 18.53 10.45
C ALA A 44 2.38 17.78 11.72
N GLY A 45 3.67 17.46 11.83
CA GLY A 45 4.24 16.84 13.03
C GLY A 45 4.05 15.33 13.14
N ILE A 46 3.59 14.65 12.08
CA ILE A 46 3.56 13.18 12.06
C ILE A 46 4.99 12.67 11.90
N SER A 47 5.49 11.94 12.88
CA SER A 47 6.82 11.32 12.87
C SER A 47 6.81 9.87 12.40
N GLU A 48 5.67 9.19 12.52
CA GLU A 48 5.52 7.76 12.24
C GLU A 48 4.13 7.44 11.68
N VAL A 49 4.06 6.44 10.79
CA VAL A 49 2.81 5.89 10.28
C VAL A 49 2.87 4.36 10.26
N VAL A 50 1.71 3.70 10.37
CA VAL A 50 1.61 2.26 10.12
C VAL A 50 1.35 2.02 8.64
N ALA A 51 2.29 1.36 7.97
CA ALA A 51 2.26 1.17 6.53
C ALA A 51 2.90 -0.15 6.10
N ALA A 52 2.60 -0.55 4.86
CA ALA A 52 3.30 -1.61 4.15
C ALA A 52 4.39 -0.99 3.25
N VAL A 53 5.64 -1.37 3.48
CA VAL A 53 6.77 -1.08 2.58
C VAL A 53 6.87 -2.22 1.58
N LEU A 54 6.71 -1.89 0.30
CA LEU A 54 6.79 -2.87 -0.78
C LEU A 54 8.24 -3.12 -1.17
N ALA A 55 8.59 -4.39 -1.35
CA ALA A 55 9.81 -4.81 -2.00
C ALA A 55 9.69 -4.61 -3.53
N PRO A 56 10.80 -4.50 -4.27
CA PRO A 56 10.79 -4.32 -5.72
C PRO A 56 10.03 -5.42 -6.48
N ASP A 57 9.94 -6.61 -5.90
CA ASP A 57 9.31 -7.81 -6.45
C ASP A 57 7.92 -8.10 -5.84
N ASP A 58 7.41 -7.23 -4.97
CA ASP A 58 6.06 -7.39 -4.44
C ASP A 58 5.02 -7.15 -5.54
N LEU A 59 4.07 -8.08 -5.63
CA LEU A 59 2.94 -8.03 -6.54
C LEU A 59 1.71 -7.47 -5.80
N SER A 60 0.85 -6.72 -6.51
CA SER A 60 -0.45 -6.35 -5.94
C SER A 60 -1.33 -7.58 -5.76
N GLU A 61 -2.29 -7.50 -4.83
CA GLU A 61 -3.23 -8.59 -4.58
C GLU A 61 -4.02 -8.96 -5.84
N ASP A 62 -4.50 -7.98 -6.60
CA ASP A 62 -5.24 -8.21 -7.84
C ASP A 62 -4.40 -8.96 -8.89
N ALA A 63 -3.15 -8.52 -9.12
CA ALA A 63 -2.27 -9.19 -10.07
C ALA A 63 -1.83 -10.58 -9.57
N ALA A 64 -1.70 -10.77 -8.25
CA ALA A 64 -1.44 -12.08 -7.66
C ALA A 64 -2.64 -13.02 -7.86
N ALA A 65 -3.85 -12.53 -7.61
CA ALA A 65 -5.08 -13.28 -7.79
C ALA A 65 -5.29 -13.67 -9.26
N GLU A 66 -5.04 -12.75 -10.20
CA GLU A 66 -5.09 -13.01 -11.64
C GLU A 66 -4.12 -14.13 -12.02
N LYS A 67 -2.85 -14.04 -11.61
CA LYS A 67 -1.84 -15.06 -11.88
C LYS A 67 -2.21 -16.43 -11.29
N ILE A 68 -2.83 -16.47 -10.12
CA ILE A 68 -3.36 -17.70 -9.53
C ILE A 68 -4.49 -18.24 -10.39
N ALA A 69 -5.48 -17.42 -10.74
CA ALA A 69 -6.63 -17.82 -11.54
C ALA A 69 -6.22 -18.40 -12.91
N GLU A 70 -5.27 -17.75 -13.59
CA GLU A 70 -4.71 -18.23 -14.87
C GLU A 70 -4.02 -19.60 -14.74
N SER A 71 -3.42 -19.89 -13.58
CA SER A 71 -2.75 -21.17 -13.33
C SER A 71 -3.72 -22.31 -12.97
N MET A 72 -4.97 -22.01 -12.64
CA MET A 72 -5.97 -22.96 -12.14
C MET A 72 -6.86 -23.58 -13.23
N ILE A 73 -6.47 -23.49 -14.50
CA ILE A 73 -7.20 -24.11 -15.61
C ILE A 73 -7.09 -25.64 -15.50
N HIS A 74 -8.21 -26.29 -15.18
CA HIS A 74 -8.30 -27.75 -15.04
C HIS A 74 -9.65 -28.26 -15.57
N ARG A 75 -9.83 -29.58 -15.65
CA ARG A 75 -11.11 -30.16 -16.09
C ARG A 75 -12.26 -29.62 -15.23
N ASN A 76 -13.18 -28.90 -15.86
CA ASN A 76 -14.35 -28.23 -15.25
C ASN A 76 -14.07 -26.95 -14.43
N ILE A 77 -12.88 -26.34 -14.53
CA ILE A 77 -12.57 -25.02 -13.97
C ILE A 77 -12.06 -24.12 -15.10
N GLU A 78 -12.71 -22.98 -15.30
CA GLU A 78 -12.37 -21.99 -16.32
C GLU A 78 -12.11 -20.63 -15.65
N ALA A 79 -11.01 -19.98 -16.01
CA ALA A 79 -10.74 -18.59 -15.64
C ALA A 79 -11.56 -17.67 -16.55
N LYS A 80 -12.26 -16.70 -15.96
CA LYS A 80 -13.04 -15.69 -16.69
C LYS A 80 -12.48 -14.30 -16.42
N PRO A 81 -12.46 -13.42 -17.44
CA PRO A 81 -12.07 -12.03 -17.28
C PRO A 81 -13.09 -11.23 -16.45
#